data_AF-A0A5B6ZF71-F1
#
_entry.id   AF-A0A5B6ZF71-F1
#
_cell.length_a   1.000
_cell.length_b   1.000
_cell.length_c   1.000
_cell.angle_alpha   90.00
_cell.angle_beta   90.00
_cell.angle_gamma   90.00
#
_symmetry.space_group_name_H-M   'P 1'
#
loop_
_entity.id
_entity.type
_entity.pdbx_description
1 polymer ?
#
loop_
_entity_poly.entity_id
_entity_poly.type
_entity_poly.pdbx_seq_one_letter_code
_entity_poly.pdbx_strand_id
1 'polypeptide(L)'
;MAYKKGENVRKKKPSETFSQKKKMATNIHSLILVLVLLSVCTIAFADPPPVVHIENGMPGDTMPLYVRCVRRGSSSAAAYQVIMPNDEYLFNAEENDVYICEAKSGNKYNDWYAFVPERDANRGQQVYWTVTKDGFFLKGNSGTYKKEDEWYTGSS
;
A
#
# COMPACT_ATOMS: atom_id res chain seq x y z
N MET A 1 -101.95 30.08 -4.35
CA MET A 1 -101.01 31.16 -4.03
C MET A 1 -100.01 30.62 -3.02
N ALA A 2 -98.72 30.63 -3.36
CA ALA A 2 -97.63 30.06 -2.55
C ALA A 2 -96.50 31.10 -2.36
N TYR A 3 -95.92 31.08 -1.16
CA TYR A 3 -94.88 31.96 -0.60
C TYR A 3 -93.50 31.86 -1.27
N LYS A 4 -92.70 32.95 -1.20
CA LYS A 4 -91.28 33.05 -0.75
C LYS A 4 -90.73 34.46 -1.07
N LYS A 5 -90.09 35.22 -0.17
CA LYS A 5 -88.85 35.06 0.64
C LYS A 5 -87.64 35.71 -0.05
N GLY A 6 -86.92 36.57 0.69
CA GLY A 6 -85.46 36.59 0.68
C GLY A 6 -84.78 37.94 0.49
N GLU A 7 -84.12 38.41 1.55
CA GLU A 7 -83.16 39.51 1.63
C GLU A 7 -81.96 39.42 0.67
N ASN A 8 -81.44 40.59 0.28
CA ASN A 8 -80.03 40.90 0.03
C ASN A 8 -79.92 42.44 0.06
N VAL A 9 -78.89 43.09 0.62
CA VAL A 9 -77.53 43.16 0.07
C VAL A 9 -76.53 43.49 1.19
N ARG A 10 -75.46 42.70 1.26
CA ARG A 10 -74.30 42.87 2.13
C ARG A 10 -73.23 43.74 1.46
N LYS A 11 -72.59 44.59 2.26
CA LYS A 11 -71.55 45.58 1.89
C LYS A 11 -70.31 44.94 1.25
N LYS A 12 -69.77 45.57 0.19
CA LYS A 12 -68.43 45.32 -0.37
C LYS A 12 -67.34 45.90 0.54
N LYS A 13 -66.22 45.19 0.68
CA LYS A 13 -64.94 45.71 1.22
C LYS A 13 -63.79 45.25 0.30
N PRO A 14 -62.72 46.06 0.10
CA PRO A 14 -61.84 45.95 -1.06
C PRO A 14 -60.68 44.95 -0.87
N SER A 15 -60.10 44.62 -2.02
CA SER A 15 -58.92 43.81 -2.28
C SER A 15 -57.65 44.33 -1.60
N GLU A 16 -56.89 43.43 -0.98
CA GLU A 16 -55.47 43.61 -0.70
C GLU A 16 -54.68 42.43 -1.25
N THR A 17 -53.89 42.73 -2.29
CA THR A 17 -52.87 41.88 -2.88
C THR A 17 -51.62 42.03 -2.02
N PHE A 18 -51.34 41.11 -1.09
CA PHE A 18 -50.13 41.16 -0.28
C PHE A 18 -49.03 40.25 -0.83
N SER A 19 -47.96 40.90 -1.27
CA SER A 19 -46.73 40.40 -1.87
C SER A 19 -46.06 39.27 -1.08
N GLN A 20 -46.07 38.05 -1.64
CA GLN A 20 -45.15 36.97 -1.28
C GLN A 20 -43.72 37.33 -1.74
N LYS A 21 -42.92 37.93 -0.85
CA LYS A 21 -41.45 37.87 -0.93
C LYS A 21 -40.90 37.49 0.44
N LYS A 22 -40.97 36.19 0.76
CA LYS A 22 -40.15 35.61 1.83
C LYS A 22 -38.69 35.66 1.35
N LYS A 23 -37.88 36.44 2.06
CA LYS A 23 -36.42 36.51 1.92
C LYS A 23 -35.82 35.11 2.11
N MET A 24 -35.44 34.46 1.01
CA MET A 24 -34.42 33.40 1.05
C MET A 24 -33.05 34.09 1.05
N ALA A 25 -32.63 34.57 2.21
CA ALA A 25 -31.28 35.08 2.44
C ALA A 25 -30.63 34.24 3.53
N THR A 26 -30.46 32.96 3.23
CA THR A 26 -29.68 32.03 4.06
C THR A 26 -28.99 31.07 3.11
N ASN A 27 -27.77 30.66 3.45
CA ASN A 27 -27.10 29.45 2.95
C ASN A 27 -26.18 29.54 1.72
N ILE A 28 -25.37 30.60 1.57
CA ILE A 28 -24.16 30.50 0.73
C ILE A 28 -22.91 30.37 1.62
N HIS A 29 -22.77 31.21 2.65
CA HIS A 29 -21.64 31.14 3.60
C HIS A 29 -21.63 29.83 4.41
N SER A 30 -22.81 29.34 4.81
CA SER A 30 -22.94 28.05 5.52
C SER A 30 -22.54 26.86 4.64
N LEU A 31 -22.85 26.93 3.33
CA LEU A 31 -22.49 25.88 2.36
C LEU A 31 -20.98 25.85 2.11
N ILE A 32 -20.35 27.02 2.01
CA ILE A 32 -18.90 27.16 1.84
C ILE A 32 -18.16 26.64 3.07
N LEU A 33 -18.63 26.92 4.28
CA LEU A 33 -18.02 26.41 5.51
C LEU A 33 -18.08 24.88 5.61
N VAL A 34 -19.21 24.27 5.22
CA VAL A 34 -19.37 22.81 5.16
C VAL A 34 -18.47 22.19 4.09
N LEU A 35 -18.32 22.83 2.92
CA LEU A 35 -17.40 22.37 1.88
C LEU A 35 -15.92 22.49 2.29
N VAL A 36 -15.55 23.54 3.02
CA VAL A 36 -14.18 23.71 3.56
C VAL A 36 -13.89 22.70 4.68
N LEU A 37 -14.89 22.35 5.51
CA LEU A 37 -14.79 21.30 6.54
C LEU A 37 -14.79 19.87 5.95
N LEU A 38 -15.49 19.63 4.84
CA LEU A 38 -15.42 18.35 4.11
C LEU A 38 -14.14 18.24 3.27
N SER A 39 -13.49 19.36 2.97
CA SER A 39 -12.19 19.44 2.30
C SER A 39 -11.00 19.16 3.24
N VAL A 40 -11.23 18.65 4.45
CA VAL A 40 -10.17 18.11 5.30
C VAL A 40 -9.66 16.82 4.64
N CYS A 41 -8.72 17.03 3.72
CA CYS A 41 -7.72 16.15 3.16
C CYS A 41 -7.91 14.66 3.41
N THR A 42 -8.49 13.94 2.45
CA THR A 42 -8.15 12.53 2.23
C THR A 42 -6.74 12.49 1.63
N ILE A 43 -5.71 12.63 2.47
CA ILE A 43 -4.36 12.30 2.06
C ILE A 43 -4.32 10.78 2.02
N ALA A 44 -4.43 10.20 0.83
CA ALA A 44 -4.09 8.80 0.63
C ALA A 44 -2.57 8.69 0.80
N PHE A 45 -2.12 8.43 2.02
CA PHE A 45 -0.75 8.00 2.23
C PHE A 45 -0.63 6.63 1.58
N ALA A 46 0.09 6.55 0.46
CA ALA A 46 0.54 5.26 -0.04
C ALA A 46 1.39 4.64 1.08
N ASP A 47 1.11 3.38 1.41
CA ASP A 47 1.97 2.65 2.34
C ASP A 47 3.41 2.66 1.79
N PRO A 48 4.42 2.88 2.64
CA PRO A 48 5.79 2.80 2.19
C PRO A 48 6.08 1.39 1.66
N PRO A 49 6.98 1.26 0.68
CA PRO A 49 7.27 -0.02 0.07
C PRO A 49 7.86 -1.00 1.09
N PRO A 50 7.56 -2.31 0.98
CA PRO A 50 8.19 -3.32 1.83
C PRO A 50 9.71 -3.32 1.68
N VAL A 51 10.42 -3.53 2.79
CA VAL A 51 11.88 -3.65 2.83
C VAL A 51 12.26 -5.11 2.95
N VAL A 52 13.14 -5.57 2.06
CA VAL A 52 13.70 -6.92 2.08
C VAL A 52 15.09 -6.87 2.70
N HIS A 53 15.31 -7.67 3.73
CA HIS A 53 16.57 -7.85 4.43
C HIS A 53 17.18 -9.18 4.01
N ILE A 54 18.45 -9.16 3.62
CA ILE A 54 19.23 -10.35 3.27
C ILE A 54 20.48 -10.36 4.13
N GLU A 55 20.47 -11.20 5.15
CA GLU A 55 21.59 -11.42 6.05
C GLU A 55 22.50 -12.52 5.51
N ASN A 56 23.81 -12.28 5.54
CA ASN A 56 24.80 -13.32 5.33
C ASN A 56 25.09 -14.07 6.64
N GLY A 57 24.34 -15.12 6.90
CA GLY A 57 24.52 -16.00 8.07
C GLY A 57 25.60 -17.07 7.88
N MET A 58 26.55 -16.88 6.95
CA MET A 58 27.69 -17.79 6.83
C MET A 58 28.76 -17.53 7.91
N PRO A 59 29.55 -18.54 8.29
CA PRO A 59 30.67 -18.36 9.23
C PRO A 59 31.70 -17.33 8.75
N GLY A 60 32.38 -16.66 9.69
CA GLY A 60 33.29 -15.53 9.41
C GLY A 60 34.51 -15.85 8.55
N ASP A 61 34.87 -17.12 8.41
CA ASP A 61 35.98 -17.63 7.60
C ASP A 61 35.57 -18.03 6.18
N THR A 62 34.32 -17.80 5.79
CA THR A 62 33.80 -18.14 4.46
C THR A 62 33.94 -17.02 3.44
N MET A 63 33.82 -17.37 2.16
CA MET A 63 33.79 -16.38 1.08
C MET A 63 32.59 -15.43 1.22
N PRO A 64 32.72 -14.16 0.84
CA PRO A 64 31.60 -13.22 0.85
C PRO A 64 30.42 -13.72 0.02
N LEU A 65 29.23 -13.23 0.37
CA LEU A 65 28.01 -13.48 -0.37
C LEU A 65 27.80 -12.35 -1.39
N TYR A 66 27.74 -12.70 -2.68
CA TYR A 66 27.45 -11.75 -3.75
C TYR A 66 25.98 -11.85 -4.10
N VAL A 67 25.20 -10.79 -3.88
CA VAL A 67 23.75 -10.77 -4.13
C VAL A 67 23.39 -9.70 -5.14
N ARG A 68 22.60 -10.03 -6.16
CA ARG A 68 21.89 -9.03 -6.96
C ARG A 68 20.39 -9.33 -6.91
N CYS A 69 19.57 -8.29 -6.91
CA CYS A 69 18.12 -8.44 -6.91
C CYS A 69 17.52 -7.62 -8.06
N VAL A 70 16.59 -8.23 -8.78
CA VAL A 70 15.89 -7.59 -9.90
C VAL A 70 14.40 -7.83 -9.80
N ARG A 71 13.61 -6.84 -10.19
CA ARG A 71 12.18 -7.04 -10.40
C ARG A 71 11.97 -8.01 -11.57
N ARG A 72 11.03 -8.94 -11.43
CA ARG A 72 10.71 -9.92 -12.47
C ARG A 72 10.34 -9.21 -13.77
N GLY A 73 10.96 -9.61 -14.87
CA GLY A 73 10.73 -9.01 -16.18
C GLY A 73 11.44 -7.67 -16.42
N SER A 74 12.22 -7.16 -15.45
CA SER A 74 13.09 -6.03 -15.67
C SER A 74 14.28 -6.42 -16.56
N SER A 75 14.61 -5.57 -17.54
CA SER A 75 15.81 -5.70 -18.36
C SER A 75 17.06 -5.10 -17.72
N SER A 76 16.90 -4.44 -16.56
CA SER A 76 17.99 -3.78 -15.85
C SER A 76 18.91 -4.79 -15.19
N ALA A 77 20.19 -4.80 -15.59
CA ALA A 77 21.21 -5.55 -14.88
C ALA A 77 21.53 -4.84 -13.55
N ALA A 78 20.99 -5.36 -12.44
CA ALA A 78 21.41 -4.91 -11.12
C ALA A 78 22.85 -5.35 -10.85
N ALA A 79 23.64 -4.46 -10.23
CA ALA A 79 24.99 -4.80 -9.78
C ALA A 79 24.93 -5.76 -8.59
N TYR A 80 25.90 -6.67 -8.52
CA TYR A 80 26.07 -7.50 -7.31
C TYR A 80 26.56 -6.64 -6.15
N GLN A 81 25.90 -6.79 -5.02
CA GLN A 81 26.30 -6.28 -3.71
C GLN A 81 27.11 -7.36 -3.00
N VAL A 82 28.17 -6.96 -2.31
CA VAL A 82 29.02 -7.85 -1.52
C VAL A 82 28.58 -7.75 -0.07
N ILE A 83 28.19 -8.88 0.53
CA ILE A 83 27.73 -8.98 1.92
C ILE A 83 28.76 -9.83 2.66
N MET A 84 29.47 -9.24 3.62
CA MET A 84 30.42 -9.97 4.45
C MET A 84 29.68 -10.87 5.44
N PRO A 85 30.33 -11.92 6.00
CA PRO A 85 29.72 -12.74 7.04
C PRO A 85 29.21 -11.89 8.22
N ASN A 86 27.96 -12.14 8.63
CA ASN A 86 27.20 -11.41 9.66
C ASN A 86 26.81 -9.97 9.30
N ASP A 87 26.97 -9.54 8.05
CA ASP A 87 26.40 -8.29 7.54
C ASP A 87 25.04 -8.52 6.85
N GLU A 88 24.35 -7.43 6.56
CA GLU A 88 23.06 -7.41 5.87
C GLU A 88 23.05 -6.49 4.64
N TYR A 89 22.26 -6.88 3.65
CA TYR A 89 21.87 -6.04 2.52
C TYR A 89 20.37 -5.80 2.54
N LEU A 90 19.96 -4.55 2.29
CA LEU A 90 18.56 -4.16 2.26
C LEU A 90 18.21 -3.52 0.93
N PHE A 91 17.00 -3.79 0.45
CA PHE A 91 16.42 -3.04 -0.66
C PHE A 91 14.90 -2.86 -0.48
N ASN A 92 14.38 -1.80 -1.08
CA ASN A 92 12.95 -1.51 -1.11
C ASN A 92 12.31 -2.22 -2.30
N ALA A 93 11.24 -2.97 -2.07
CA ALA A 93 10.36 -3.50 -3.10
C ALA A 93 9.35 -2.41 -3.52
N GLU A 94 9.83 -1.40 -4.26
CA GLU A 94 9.08 -0.17 -4.58
C GLU A 94 7.81 -0.44 -5.38
N GLU A 95 7.89 -1.34 -6.37
CA GLU A 95 6.76 -1.82 -7.13
C GLU A 95 6.12 -3.04 -6.46
N ASN A 96 4.78 -3.12 -6.44
CA ASN A 96 4.02 -4.27 -5.96
C ASN A 96 4.13 -5.47 -6.94
N ASP A 97 5.34 -6.00 -7.09
CA ASP A 97 5.72 -7.04 -8.04
C ASP A 97 6.69 -8.04 -7.39
N VAL A 98 7.01 -9.12 -8.10
CA VAL A 98 7.93 -10.16 -7.65
C VAL A 98 9.38 -9.70 -7.84
N TYR A 99 10.21 -9.86 -6.80
CA TYR A 99 11.66 -9.63 -6.88
C TYR A 99 12.39 -10.95 -6.75
N ILE A 100 13.29 -11.20 -7.70
CA ILE A 100 14.15 -12.38 -7.75
C ILE A 100 15.56 -11.91 -7.40
N CYS A 101 16.17 -12.56 -6.42
CA CYS A 101 17.57 -12.35 -6.10
C CYS A 101 18.40 -13.55 -6.55
N GLU A 102 19.62 -13.27 -6.98
CA GLU A 102 20.64 -14.27 -7.25
C GLU A 102 21.75 -14.11 -6.21
N ALA A 103 22.24 -15.23 -5.70
CA ALA A 103 23.36 -15.29 -4.79
C ALA A 103 24.48 -16.14 -5.37
N LYS A 104 25.72 -15.72 -5.12
CA LYS A 104 26.93 -16.47 -5.42
C LYS A 104 27.87 -16.46 -4.21
N SER A 105 28.47 -17.61 -3.94
CA SER A 105 29.59 -17.72 -3.00
C SER A 105 30.50 -18.87 -3.42
N GLY A 106 31.71 -18.54 -3.86
CA GLY A 106 32.63 -19.51 -4.47
C GLY A 106 32.02 -20.20 -5.69
N ASN A 107 31.95 -21.53 -5.67
CA ASN A 107 31.34 -22.36 -6.71
C ASN A 107 29.84 -22.64 -6.50
N LYS A 108 29.24 -22.05 -5.46
CA LYS A 108 27.81 -22.18 -5.17
C LYS A 108 27.05 -21.00 -5.71
N TYR A 109 25.85 -21.28 -6.23
CA TYR A 109 24.93 -20.26 -6.71
C TYR A 109 23.48 -20.68 -6.48
N ASN A 110 22.58 -19.71 -6.39
CA ASN A 110 21.14 -19.94 -6.48
C ASN A 110 20.43 -18.64 -6.88
N ASP A 111 19.22 -18.75 -7.42
CA ASP A 111 18.24 -17.69 -7.49
C ASP A 111 17.00 -18.03 -6.64
N TRP A 112 16.38 -17.03 -6.03
CA TRP A 112 15.17 -17.26 -5.25
C TRP A 112 14.24 -16.05 -5.29
N TYR A 113 12.96 -16.32 -5.02
CA TYR A 113 11.92 -15.29 -4.91
C TYR A 113 12.04 -14.54 -3.59
N ALA A 114 12.89 -13.50 -3.55
CA ALA A 114 13.14 -12.73 -2.34
C ALA A 114 11.91 -11.96 -1.86
N PHE A 115 11.06 -11.49 -2.77
CA PHE A 115 9.76 -10.88 -2.44
C PHE A 115 8.68 -11.34 -3.42
N VAL A 116 7.52 -11.73 -2.88
CA VAL A 116 6.32 -12.08 -3.65
C VAL A 116 5.11 -11.44 -2.94
N PRO A 117 4.39 -10.49 -3.58
CA PRO A 117 3.30 -9.76 -2.94
C PRO A 117 2.29 -10.65 -2.22
N GLU A 118 1.81 -11.71 -2.88
CA GLU A 118 0.81 -12.61 -2.31
C GLU A 118 1.34 -13.42 -1.12
N ARG A 119 2.58 -13.90 -1.18
CA ARG A 119 3.23 -14.68 -0.10
C ARG A 119 3.53 -13.79 1.11
N ASP A 120 3.84 -12.52 0.86
CA ASP A 120 4.43 -11.63 1.85
C ASP A 120 3.47 -10.54 2.36
N ALA A 121 2.24 -10.46 1.82
CA ALA A 121 1.23 -9.47 2.19
C ALA A 121 0.95 -9.35 3.70
N ASN A 122 1.03 -10.47 4.44
CA ASN A 122 0.73 -10.54 5.87
C ASN A 122 1.97 -10.49 6.77
N ARG A 123 3.14 -10.14 6.22
CA ARG A 123 4.43 -10.11 6.96
C ARG A 123 4.77 -8.71 7.49
N GLY A 124 3.93 -7.71 7.23
CA GLY A 124 4.24 -6.31 7.47
C GLY A 124 5.14 -5.72 6.39
N GLN A 125 5.75 -4.57 6.66
CA GLN A 125 6.64 -3.86 5.73
C GLN A 125 8.06 -4.45 5.68
N GLN A 126 8.29 -5.65 6.22
CA GLN A 126 9.62 -6.21 6.44
C GLN A 126 9.65 -7.70 6.07
N VAL A 127 10.57 -8.10 5.19
CA VAL A 127 10.79 -9.49 4.79
C VAL A 127 12.24 -9.85 5.08
N TYR A 128 12.46 -10.87 5.91
CA TYR A 128 13.80 -11.26 6.35
C TYR A 128 14.23 -12.60 5.76
N TRP A 129 15.37 -12.58 5.08
CA TRP A 129 16.10 -13.74 4.61
C TRP A 129 17.43 -13.85 5.34
N THR A 130 17.80 -15.09 5.68
CA THR A 130 19.16 -15.41 6.11
C THR A 130 19.70 -16.48 5.17
N VAL A 131 20.86 -16.19 4.57
CA VAL A 131 21.56 -17.10 3.66
C VAL A 131 22.70 -17.76 4.43
N THR A 132 22.70 -19.08 4.50
CA THR A 132 23.71 -19.85 5.26
C THR A 132 24.40 -20.87 4.36
N LYS A 133 25.36 -21.62 4.91
CA LYS A 133 25.99 -22.75 4.21
C LYS A 133 24.99 -23.82 3.74
N ASP A 134 23.86 -23.94 4.43
CA ASP A 134 22.86 -25.01 4.26
C ASP A 134 21.72 -24.62 3.31
N GLY A 135 21.61 -23.33 2.96
CA GLY A 135 20.62 -22.85 1.99
C GLY A 135 20.06 -21.48 2.34
N PHE A 136 18.84 -21.23 1.87
CA PHE A 136 18.14 -19.95 1.93
C PHE A 136 16.94 -20.06 2.86
N PHE A 137 16.91 -19.22 3.88
CA PHE A 137 15.91 -19.31 4.94
C PHE A 137 15.08 -18.04 5.03
N LEU A 138 13.76 -18.18 4.97
CA LEU A 138 12.80 -17.10 5.11
C LEU A 138 12.23 -17.10 6.53
N LYS A 139 12.27 -15.95 7.20
CA LYS A 139 11.67 -15.77 8.52
C LYS A 139 10.15 -15.74 8.40
N GLY A 140 9.46 -16.68 9.04
CA GLY A 140 7.99 -16.72 9.11
C GLY A 140 7.43 -15.73 10.13
N ASN A 141 6.10 -15.59 10.14
CA ASN A 141 5.38 -14.68 11.06
C ASN A 141 5.56 -15.04 12.55
N SER A 142 5.83 -16.30 12.86
CA SER A 142 6.18 -16.76 14.21
C SER A 142 7.60 -16.37 14.66
N GLY A 143 8.38 -15.76 13.78
CA GLY A 143 9.80 -15.43 14.01
C GLY A 143 10.77 -16.57 13.71
N THR A 144 10.27 -17.77 13.39
CA THR A 144 11.10 -18.94 13.04
C THR A 144 11.54 -18.91 11.58
N TYR A 145 12.78 -19.31 11.32
CA TYR A 145 13.30 -19.45 9.96
C TYR A 145 12.92 -20.79 9.36
N LYS A 146 12.39 -20.77 8.13
CA LYS A 146 12.09 -21.96 7.33
C LYS A 146 12.99 -21.97 6.11
N LYS A 147 13.60 -23.11 5.83
CA LYS A 147 14.38 -23.32 4.61
C LYS A 147 13.41 -23.33 3.41
N GLU A 148 13.66 -22.44 2.45
CA GLU A 148 12.86 -22.34 1.22
C GLU A 148 13.64 -22.83 0.00
N ASP A 149 14.98 -22.79 0.03
CA ASP A 149 15.81 -23.18 -1.11
C ASP A 149 17.19 -23.73 -0.70
N GLU A 150 17.86 -24.41 -1.62
CA GLU A 150 19.19 -25.03 -1.46
C GLU A 150 20.24 -24.38 -2.37
N TRP A 151 21.52 -24.63 -2.13
CA TRP A 151 22.55 -24.19 -3.06
C TRP A 151 22.66 -25.13 -4.25
N TYR A 152 22.76 -24.59 -5.47
CA TYR A 152 23.34 -25.32 -6.58
C TYR A 152 24.86 -25.26 -6.49
N THR A 153 25.52 -26.36 -6.86
CA THR A 153 26.97 -26.42 -7.00
C THR A 153 27.31 -26.56 -8.47
N GLY A 154 28.08 -25.62 -9.01
CA GLY A 154 28.60 -25.76 -10.36
C GLY A 154 29.59 -26.93 -10.41
N SER A 155 29.36 -27.89 -11.29
CA SER A 155 30.41 -28.84 -11.68
C SER A 155 31.38 -28.07 -12.58
N SER A 156 32.52 -27.66 -12.00
CA SER A 156 33.66 -27.16 -12.75
C SER A 156 34.27 -28.24 -13.62
#